data_AF-A0A7V9G4D1-F1
#
_entry.id   AF-A0A7V9G4D1-F1
#
_cell.length_a   1.000
_cell.length_b   1.000
_cell.length_c   1.000
_cell.angle_alpha   90.00
_cell.angle_beta   90.00
_cell.angle_gamma   90.00
#
_symmetry.space_group_name_H-M   'P 1'
#
loop_
_entity.id
_entity.type
_entity.pdbx_description
1 polymer ?
#
loop_
_entity_poly.entity_id
_entity_poly.type
_entity_poly.pdbx_seq_one_letter_code
_entity_poly.pdbx_strand_id
1 'polypeptide(L)' 'RHAGEMINEISLAMVAGIGLKTISQVIHSYPTQAEAIRKAADAYQRTRVSPFLAWLSRRWLAWSR' A
#
# COMPACT_ATOMS: atom_id res chain seq x y z
N ARG A 1 8.85 -9.22 -20.66
CA ARG A 1 7.53 -9.60 -20.11
C ARG A 1 7.77 -10.02 -18.66
N HIS A 2 7.33 -9.25 -17.65
CA HIS A 2 7.64 -9.49 -16.22
C HIS A 2 6.38 -9.69 -15.35
N ALA A 3 5.22 -9.85 -15.98
CA ALA A 3 3.94 -10.04 -15.28
C ALA A 3 3.91 -11.31 -14.42
N GLY A 4 4.64 -12.35 -14.82
CA GLY A 4 4.75 -13.60 -14.06
C GLY A 4 5.43 -13.42 -12.71
N GLU A 5 6.45 -12.57 -12.61
CA GLU A 5 7.13 -12.29 -11.34
C GLU A 5 6.26 -11.42 -10.42
N MET A 6 5.54 -10.45 -11.00
CA MET A 6 4.63 -9.58 -10.25
C MET A 6 3.45 -10.34 -9.64
N ILE A 7 2.83 -11.26 -10.39
CA ILE A 7 1.66 -12.00 -9.89
C ILE A 7 2.03 -13.04 -8.83
N ASN A 8 3.27 -13.56 -8.87
CA ASN A 8 3.76 -14.53 -7.91
C ASN A 8 3.89 -13.94 -6.49
N GLU A 9 4.23 -12.65 -6.38
CA GLU A 9 4.26 -11.95 -5.09
C GLU A 9 2.85 -11.84 -4.48
N ILE A 10 1.85 -11.53 -5.31
CA ILE A 10 0.46 -11.40 -4.89
C ILE A 10 -0.10 -12.78 -4.48
N SER A 11 0.15 -13.83 -5.27
CA SER A 11 -0.31 -15.18 -4.94
C SER A 11 0.32 -15.71 -3.65
N LEU A 12 1.62 -15.45 -3.43
CA LEU A 12 2.31 -15.77 -2.17
C LEU A 12 1.65 -15.04 -0.99
N ALA A 13 1.39 -13.74 -1.14
CA ALA A 13 0.74 -12.96 -0.09
C ALA A 13 -0.67 -13.47 0.23
N MET A 14 -1.43 -13.92 -0.78
CA MET A 14 -2.75 -14.51 -0.59
C MET A 14 -2.69 -15.85 0.17
N VAL A 15 -1.77 -16.74 -0.20
CA VAL A 15 -1.59 -18.05 0.46
C VAL A 15 -1.10 -17.88 1.90
N ALA A 16 -0.17 -16.96 2.13
CA ALA A 16 0.37 -16.69 3.46
C ALA A 16 -0.55 -15.82 4.33
N GLY A 17 -1.73 -15.42 3.84
CA GLY A 17 -2.69 -14.59 4.59
C GLY A 17 -2.15 -13.18 4.90
N ILE A 18 -1.21 -12.69 4.11
CA ILE A 18 -0.53 -11.42 4.32
C ILE A 18 -1.42 -10.29 3.80
N GLY A 19 -1.87 -9.41 4.69
CA GLY A 19 -2.70 -8.27 4.32
C GLY A 19 -1.97 -7.23 3.46
N LEU A 20 -2.73 -6.45 2.68
CA LEU A 20 -2.21 -5.38 1.81
C LEU A 20 -1.31 -4.36 2.53
N LYS A 21 -1.54 -4.14 3.83
CA LYS A 21 -0.72 -3.27 4.68
C LYS A 21 0.73 -3.75 4.79
N THR A 22 0.95 -5.05 4.81
CA THR A 22 2.29 -5.62 4.88
C THR A 22 2.95 -5.59 3.50
N ILE A 23 2.19 -5.84 2.43
CA ILE A 23 2.68 -5.71 1.04
C ILE A 23 3.18 -4.29 0.77
N SER A 24 2.47 -3.26 1.26
CA SER A 24 2.94 -1.88 1.09
C SER A 24 4.20 -1.53 1.91
N GLN A 25 4.50 -2.30 2.95
CA GLN A 25 5.72 -2.15 3.76
C GLN A 25 6.93 -2.93 3.20
N VAL A 26 6.73 -3.85 2.26
CA VAL A 26 7.82 -4.60 1.63
C VAL A 26 8.73 -3.62 0.88
N ILE A 27 10.03 -3.67 1.18
CA ILE A 27 11.06 -2.93 0.45
C ILE A 27 11.31 -3.65 -0.86
N HIS A 28 10.65 -3.16 -1.91
CA HIS A 28 10.89 -3.63 -3.26
C HIS A 28 12.25 -3.10 -3.73
N SER A 29 13.06 -3.95 -4.36
CA SER A 29 14.33 -3.53 -4.95
C SER A 29 14.10 -2.42 -5.96
N TYR A 30 14.84 -1.32 -5.84
CA TYR A 30 14.77 -0.21 -6.78
C TYR A 30 15.79 -0.40 -7.91
N PRO A 31 15.46 -0.08 -9.19
CA PRO A 31 14.14 0.19 -9.76
C PRO A 31 13.52 -1.09 -10.39
N THR A 32 12.35 -1.54 -9.92
CA THR A 32 11.67 -2.75 -10.46
C THR A 32 10.17 -2.54 -10.69
N GLN A 33 9.59 -3.35 -11.58
CA GLN A 33 8.15 -3.31 -11.90
C GLN A 33 7.28 -3.71 -10.70
N ALA A 34 7.83 -4.47 -9.76
CA ALA A 34 7.14 -4.87 -8.55
C ALA A 34 6.75 -3.66 -7.68
N GLU A 35 7.47 -2.51 -7.77
CA GLU A 35 7.09 -1.27 -7.06
C GLU A 35 5.66 -0.79 -7.42
N ALA A 36 5.14 -1.18 -8.59
CA ALA A 36 3.76 -0.91 -8.97
C ALA A 36 2.75 -1.58 -8.03
N ILE A 37 3.06 -2.77 -7.51
CA ILE A 37 2.19 -3.51 -6.58
C ILE A 37 2.11 -2.76 -5.24
N ARG A 38 3.24 -2.30 -4.71
CA ARG A 38 3.27 -1.43 -3.52
C ARG A 38 2.45 -0.16 -3.72
N LYS A 39 2.60 0.53 -4.85
CA LYS A 39 1.83 1.74 -5.16
C LYS A 39 0.33 1.46 -5.25
N ALA A 40 -0.06 0.32 -5.83
CA ALA A 40 -1.46 -0.11 -5.87
C ALA A 40 -2.01 -0.43 -4.46
N ALA A 41 -1.22 -1.12 -3.63
CA ALA A 41 -1.56 -1.42 -2.24
C ALA A 41 -1.74 -0.13 -1.40
N ASP A 42 -0.84 0.85 -1.58
CA ASP A 42 -0.93 2.16 -0.94
C ASP A 42 -2.18 2.93 -1.38
N ALA A 43 -2.51 2.91 -2.67
CA ALA A 43 -3.72 3.54 -3.19
C ALA A 43 -4.99 2.94 -2.58
N TYR A 44 -5.03 1.61 -2.43
CA TYR A 44 -6.14 0.93 -1.76
C TYR A 44 -6.20 1.23 -0.26
N GLN A 45 -5.06 1.32 0.42
CA GLN A 45 -5.03 1.66 1.83
C GLN A 45 -5.55 3.09 2.08
N ARG A 46 -5.30 4.01 1.14
CA ARG A 46 -5.82 5.39 1.19
C ARG A 46 -7.34 5.45 1.09
N THR A 47 -8.00 4.57 0.34
CA THR A 47 -9.48 4.56 0.24
C THR A 47 -10.14 4.05 1.53
N ARG A 48 -9.44 3.25 2.33
CA ARG A 48 -9.91 2.76 3.64
C ARG A 48 -9.69 3.74 4.79
N VAL A 49 -9.08 4.91 4.55
CA VAL A 49 -8.90 5.91 5.61
C VAL A 49 -10.28 6.44 6.02
N SER A 50 -10.64 6.21 7.28
CA SER A 50 -11.92 6.68 7.83
C SER A 50 -12.05 8.21 7.69
N PRO A 51 -13.22 8.72 7.27
CA PRO A 51 -13.50 10.16 7.19
C PRO A 51 -13.19 10.89 8.51
N PHE A 52 -13.37 10.21 9.64
CA PHE A 52 -13.08 10.74 10.97
C PHE A 52 -11.58 11.03 11.17
N LEU A 53 -10.71 10.12 10.76
CA LEU A 53 -9.25 10.30 10.82
C LEU A 53 -8.78 11.39 9.85
N ALA A 54 -9.38 11.48 8.66
CA ALA A 54 -9.09 12.54 7.70
C ALA A 54 -9.53 13.93 8.21
N TRP A 55 -10.63 14.00 8.96
CA TRP A 55 -11.07 15.23 9.60
C TRP A 55 -10.17 15.62 10.79
N LEU A 56 -9.77 14.64 11.60
CA LEU A 56 -8.86 14.87 12.73
C LEU A 56 -7.49 15.37 12.24
N SER A 57 -6.93 14.77 11.19
CA SER A 57 -5.65 15.20 10.61
C SER A 57 -5.72 16.61 10.04
N ARG A 58 -6.81 16.95 9.35
CA ARG A 58 -7.05 18.33 8.87
C ARG A 58 -7.14 19.33 10.01
N ARG A 59 -7.86 18.99 11.09
CA ARG A 59 -8.04 19.90 12.23
C ARG A 59 -6.76 20.08 13.04
N TRP A 60 -5.97 19.02 13.18
CA TRP A 60 -4.66 19.08 13.83
C TRP A 60 -3.66 19.91 13.01
N LEU A 61 -3.56 19.70 11.70
CA LEU A 61 -2.72 20.50 10.80
C LEU A 61 -3.16 21.97 10.71
N ALA A 62 -4.46 22.25 10.87
CA ALA A 62 -4.96 23.62 10.93
C ALA A 62 -4.64 24.31 12.26
N TRP A 63 -4.45 23.55 13.34
CA TRP A 63 -4.09 24.05 14.67
C TRP A 63 -2.57 24.19 14.85
N SER A 64 -1.77 23.47 14.06
CA SER A 64 -0.30 23.57 14.06
C SER A 64 0.23 24.66 13.13
N ARG A 65 -0.60 25.63 12.73
CA ARG A 65 -0.23 26.80 11.92
C ARG A 65 -0.40 28.07 12.74
#